data_AF-A0A496X4N6-F1
#
_entry.id   AF-A0A496X4N6-F1
#
_cell.length_a   1.000
_cell.length_b   1.000
_cell.length_c   1.000
_cell.angle_alpha   90.00
_cell.angle_beta   90.00
_cell.angle_gamma   90.00
#
_symmetry.space_group_name_H-M   'P 1'
#
loop_
_entity.id
_entity.type
_entity.pdbx_description
1 polymer ?
#
loop_
_entity_poly.entity_id
_entity_poly.type
_entity_poly.pdbx_seq_one_letter_code
_entity_poly.pdbx_strand_id
1 'polypeptide(L)'
;MRVAAYYPLDAKSIRYITGLSQRPAPDGSVAMRPSNWEYALDCSAGMGNVYASDNGVPYLSRWEFGLGVSSDGSDVEPWIDQRGLEAIGTNHLVKQIAINVLLSTF
;
A
#
# COMPACT_ATOMS: atom_id res chain seq x y z
N MET A 1 -4.05 -0.73 -10.76
CA MET A 1 -3.58 0.11 -9.63
C MET A 1 -2.25 0.75 -10.01
N ARG A 2 -2.00 2.00 -9.62
CA ARG A 2 -0.67 2.63 -9.78
C ARG A 2 0.03 2.56 -8.43
N VAL A 3 1.32 2.22 -8.43
CA VAL A 3 2.11 2.05 -7.20
C VAL A 3 3.42 2.81 -7.35
N ALA A 4 3.78 3.54 -6.29
CA ALA A 4 5.09 4.13 -6.10
C ALA A 4 5.62 3.68 -4.74
N ALA A 5 6.91 3.35 -4.66
CA ALA A 5 7.59 3.03 -3.42
C ALA A 5 8.68 4.06 -3.18
N TYR A 6 8.76 4.60 -1.97
CA TYR A 6 9.73 5.63 -1.59
C TYR A 6 10.87 5.06 -0.73
N TYR A 7 10.72 3.80 -0.30
CA TYR A 7 11.72 3.00 0.40
C TYR A 7 11.69 1.56 -0.13
N PRO A 8 12.79 0.79 0.02
CA PRO A 8 12.79 -0.63 -0.33
C PRO A 8 11.66 -1.37 0.37
N LEU A 9 10.94 -2.20 -0.38
CA LEU A 9 9.80 -2.94 0.15
C LEU A 9 10.28 -4.17 0.92
N ASP A 10 9.75 -4.34 2.12
CA ASP A 10 9.87 -5.58 2.86
C ASP A 10 8.84 -6.63 2.39
N ALA A 11 8.98 -7.86 2.89
CA ALA A 11 8.10 -8.96 2.51
C ALA A 11 6.62 -8.68 2.83
N LYS A 12 6.32 -7.93 3.90
CA LYS A 12 4.93 -7.59 4.27
C LYS A 12 4.33 -6.61 3.27
N SER A 13 5.07 -5.57 2.90
CA SER A 13 4.65 -4.55 1.93
C SER A 13 4.45 -5.14 0.54
N ILE A 14 5.34 -6.06 0.12
CA ILE A 14 5.18 -6.79 -1.15
C ILE A 14 3.90 -7.63 -1.12
N ARG A 15 3.61 -8.34 -0.02
CA ARG A 15 2.35 -9.10 0.12
C ARG A 15 1.12 -8.21 0.03
N TYR A 16 1.14 -7.02 0.63
CA TYR A 16 0.04 -6.07 0.48
C TYR A 16 -0.14 -5.64 -0.97
N ILE A 17 0.91 -5.17 -1.65
CA ILE A 17 0.80 -4.70 -3.03
C ILE A 17 0.34 -5.81 -3.97
N THR A 18 0.86 -7.03 -3.82
CA THR A 18 0.42 -8.20 -4.58
C THR A 18 -1.04 -8.53 -4.29
N GLY A 19 -1.43 -8.56 -3.02
CA GLY A 19 -2.80 -8.83 -2.58
C GLY A 19 -3.81 -7.78 -3.04
N LEU A 20 -3.42 -6.51 -3.17
CA LEU A 20 -4.25 -5.42 -3.69
C LEU A 20 -4.30 -5.39 -5.23
N SER A 21 -3.40 -6.11 -5.89
CA SER A 21 -3.29 -6.18 -7.35
C SER A 21 -4.03 -7.39 -7.93
N GLN A 22 -5.08 -7.89 -7.26
CA GLN A 22 -5.86 -9.01 -7.78
C GLN A 22 -6.43 -8.70 -9.16
N ARG A 23 -6.52 -9.75 -9.98
CA ARG A 23 -7.18 -9.68 -11.28
C ARG A 23 -8.69 -9.50 -11.05
N PRO A 24 -9.31 -8.44 -11.60
CA PRO A 24 -10.75 -8.28 -11.52
C PRO A 24 -11.52 -9.40 -12.21
N ALA A 25 -12.73 -9.65 -11.72
CA ALA A 25 -13.72 -10.46 -12.40
C ALA A 25 -14.14 -9.79 -13.73
N PRO A 26 -14.84 -10.51 -14.64
CA PRO A 26 -15.24 -9.96 -15.93
C PRO A 26 -16.08 -8.68 -15.85
N ASP A 27 -16.81 -8.49 -14.75
CA ASP A 27 -17.60 -7.29 -14.46
C ASP A 27 -16.79 -6.13 -13.85
N GLY A 28 -15.47 -6.30 -13.70
CA GLY A 28 -14.56 -5.32 -13.10
C GLY A 28 -14.49 -5.37 -11.57
N SER A 29 -15.28 -6.22 -10.91
CA SER A 29 -15.30 -6.32 -9.45
C SER A 29 -14.09 -7.09 -8.89
N VAL A 30 -13.70 -6.77 -7.66
CA VAL A 30 -12.64 -7.47 -6.90
C VAL A 30 -13.15 -7.77 -5.51
N ALA A 31 -13.17 -9.05 -5.11
CA ALA A 31 -13.58 -9.48 -3.77
C ALA A 31 -14.90 -8.84 -3.29
N MET A 32 -15.93 -8.85 -4.15
CA MET A 32 -17.24 -8.22 -3.89
C MET A 32 -17.20 -6.68 -3.77
N ARG A 33 -16.17 -6.02 -4.31
CA ARG A 33 -16.04 -4.56 -4.40
C ARG A 33 -16.04 -4.08 -5.85
N PRO A 34 -16.49 -2.86 -6.13
CA PRO A 34 -16.55 -2.33 -7.50
C PRO A 34 -15.19 -2.21 -8.21
N SER A 35 -14.09 -2.13 -7.46
CA SER A 35 -12.74 -2.02 -8.02
C SER A 35 -11.65 -2.41 -7.01
N ASN A 36 -10.40 -2.55 -7.47
CA ASN A 36 -9.24 -2.71 -6.59
C ASN A 36 -9.08 -1.55 -5.59
N TRP A 37 -9.53 -0.33 -5.92
CA TRP A 37 -9.41 0.82 -5.02
C TRP A 37 -10.37 0.71 -3.84
N GLU A 38 -11.62 0.33 -4.10
CA GLU A 38 -12.61 0.07 -3.05
C GLU A 38 -12.19 -1.12 -2.18
N TYR A 39 -11.61 -2.15 -2.79
CA TYR A 39 -11.02 -3.26 -2.04
C TYR A 39 -9.84 -2.80 -1.16
N ALA A 40 -8.94 -1.96 -1.68
CA ALA A 40 -7.82 -1.43 -0.91
C ALA A 40 -8.27 -0.53 0.26
N LEU A 41 -9.33 0.25 0.05
CA LEU A 41 -9.96 1.07 1.09
C LEU A 41 -10.44 0.19 2.25
N ASP A 42 -11.19 -0.87 1.95
CA ASP A 42 -11.64 -1.84 2.96
C ASP A 42 -10.48 -2.50 3.70
N CYS A 43 -9.43 -2.91 2.97
CA CYS A 43 -8.23 -3.48 3.58
C CYS A 43 -7.51 -2.50 4.52
N SER A 44 -7.59 -1.19 4.26
CA SER A 44 -6.99 -0.16 5.12
C SER A 44 -7.75 0.03 6.45
N ALA A 45 -9.05 -0.25 6.47
CA ALA A 45 -9.90 -0.11 7.67
C ALA A 45 -9.79 -1.30 8.65
N GLY A 46 -8.99 -2.33 8.34
CA GLY A 46 -8.80 -3.47 9.23
C GLY A 46 -8.07 -3.12 10.53
N MET A 47 -8.60 -3.58 11.68
CA MET A 47 -7.97 -3.39 13.01
C MET A 47 -6.51 -3.83 13.08
N GLY A 48 -6.10 -4.80 12.24
CA GLY A 48 -4.71 -5.23 12.13
C GLY A 48 -3.74 -4.10 11.75
N ASN A 49 -4.20 -3.07 11.02
CA ASN A 49 -3.37 -1.92 10.66
C ASN A 49 -3.06 -1.02 11.86
N VAL A 50 -3.99 -0.91 12.82
CA VAL A 50 -3.78 -0.15 14.06
C VAL A 50 -2.66 -0.79 14.88
N TYR A 51 -2.74 -2.11 15.11
CA TYR A 51 -1.69 -2.84 15.83
C TYR A 51 -0.35 -2.83 15.07
N ALA A 52 -0.39 -2.91 13.74
CA ALA A 52 0.82 -2.85 12.93
C ALA A 52 1.50 -1.48 13.03
N SER A 53 0.73 -0.39 13.01
CA SER A 53 1.22 0.97 13.22
C SER A 53 1.86 1.12 14.60
N ASP A 54 1.21 0.63 15.66
CA ASP A 54 1.72 0.70 17.04
C ASP A 54 3.06 -0.05 17.21
N ASN A 55 3.19 -1.20 16.54
CA ASN A 55 4.41 -2.01 16.57
C ASN A 55 5.51 -1.53 15.58
N GLY A 56 5.29 -0.44 14.84
CA GLY A 56 6.27 0.07 13.87
C GLY A 56 6.52 -0.87 12.69
N VAL A 57 5.56 -1.71 12.32
CA VAL A 57 5.64 -2.62 11.16
C VAL A 57 4.75 -2.10 10.03
N PRO A 58 5.01 -2.45 8.75
CA PRO A 58 4.23 -1.92 7.64
C PRO A 58 2.73 -2.18 7.79
N TYR A 59 1.92 -1.20 7.39
CA TYR A 59 0.46 -1.22 7.48
C TYR A 59 -0.17 -0.47 6.31
N LEU A 60 -1.47 -0.70 6.07
CA LEU A 60 -2.23 0.08 5.10
C LEU A 60 -2.91 1.26 5.80
N SER A 61 -2.82 2.44 5.20
CA SER A 61 -3.51 3.65 5.67
C SER A 61 -4.10 4.40 4.49
N ARG A 62 -5.30 4.95 4.66
CA ARG A 62 -5.95 5.82 3.69
C ARG A 62 -5.54 7.27 3.96
N TRP A 63 -5.03 7.93 2.93
CA TRP A 63 -4.76 9.37 2.94
C TRP A 63 -5.73 10.06 1.97
N GLU A 64 -6.93 10.39 2.46
CA GLU A 64 -7.99 10.98 1.63
C GLU A 64 -7.61 12.35 1.05
N PHE A 65 -6.92 13.17 1.83
CA PHE A 65 -6.52 14.53 1.45
C PHE A 65 -5.04 14.63 1.03
N GLY A 66 -4.40 13.48 0.82
CA GLY A 66 -2.97 13.38 0.52
C GLY A 66 -2.11 13.12 1.76
N LEU A 67 -0.86 12.73 1.51
CA LEU A 67 0.10 12.34 2.54
C LEU A 67 0.32 13.49 3.52
N GLY A 68 0.16 13.25 4.82
CA GLY A 68 0.35 14.24 5.88
C GLY A 68 -0.80 15.20 6.11
N VAL A 69 -1.99 14.96 5.54
CA VAL A 69 -3.22 15.65 5.91
C VAL A 69 -4.14 14.68 6.65
N SER A 70 -4.52 15.05 7.87
CA SER A 70 -5.42 14.29 8.73
C SER A 70 -6.88 14.37 8.23
N SER A 71 -7.75 13.50 8.74
CA SER A 71 -9.17 13.46 8.36
C SER A 71 -9.94 14.74 8.70
N ASP A 72 -9.45 15.55 9.64
CA ASP A 72 -10.02 16.85 10.01
C ASP A 72 -9.43 18.01 9.18
N GLY A 73 -8.56 17.71 8.21
CA GLY A 73 -7.88 18.70 7.37
C GLY A 73 -6.66 19.34 8.01
N SER A 74 -6.28 18.94 9.24
CA SER A 74 -5.06 19.41 9.89
C SER A 74 -3.81 18.76 9.28
N ASP A 75 -2.72 19.52 9.33
CA ASP A 75 -1.40 19.06 8.90
C ASP A 75 -0.76 18.14 9.95
N VAL A 76 -0.16 17.04 9.49
CA VAL A 76 0.59 16.10 10.33
C VAL A 76 2.06 16.19 9.94
N GLU A 77 2.76 17.14 10.55
CA GLU A 77 4.14 17.56 10.23
C GLU A 77 5.12 16.40 9.93
N PRO A 78 5.23 15.32 10.75
CA PRO A 78 6.16 14.23 10.46
C PRO A 78 5.92 13.52 9.11
N TRP A 79 4.71 13.60 8.56
CA TRP A 79 4.34 12.99 7.29
C TRP A 79 4.40 13.97 6.12
N ILE A 80 4.35 15.29 6.38
CA ILE A 80 4.51 16.30 5.34
C ILE A 80 5.91 16.24 4.75
N ASP A 81 6.93 16.04 5.59
CA ASP A 81 8.33 15.87 5.15
C ASP A 81 8.49 14.71 4.15
N GLN A 82 7.65 13.66 4.26
CA GLN A 82 7.71 12.52 3.35
C GLN A 82 7.28 12.85 1.93
N ARG A 83 6.61 13.99 1.68
CA ARG A 83 6.26 14.45 0.33
C ARG A 83 7.50 14.79 -0.51
N GLY A 84 8.63 15.08 0.13
CA GLY A 84 9.89 15.36 -0.54
C GLY A 84 10.65 14.10 -1.00
N LEU A 85 10.17 12.90 -0.68
CA LEU A 85 10.82 11.66 -1.08
C LEU A 85 10.68 11.41 -2.57
N GLU A 86 11.77 10.98 -3.20
CA GLU A 86 11.75 10.52 -4.58
C GLU A 86 11.34 9.05 -4.66
N ALA A 87 10.44 8.75 -5.58
CA ALA A 87 10.04 7.37 -5.82
C ALA A 87 11.21 6.56 -6.37
N ILE A 88 11.38 5.35 -5.84
CA ILE A 88 12.32 4.37 -6.36
C ILE A 88 11.93 4.04 -7.80
N GLY A 89 12.94 4.00 -8.69
CA GLY A 89 12.73 3.69 -10.10
C GLY A 89 12.01 2.35 -10.31
N THR A 90 11.04 2.33 -11.22
CA THR A 90 10.14 1.18 -11.46
C THR A 90 10.89 -0.14 -11.68
N ASN A 91 12.03 -0.12 -12.38
CA ASN A 91 12.85 -1.32 -12.62
C ASN A 91 13.38 -1.94 -11.32
N HIS A 92 13.74 -1.13 -10.34
CA HIS A 92 14.20 -1.61 -9.04
C HIS A 92 13.02 -2.20 -8.27
N LEU A 93 11.88 -1.50 -8.24
CA LEU A 93 10.66 -1.97 -7.59
C LEU A 93 10.20 -3.33 -8.12
N VAL A 94 10.17 -3.50 -9.44
CA VAL A 94 9.78 -4.77 -10.08
C VAL A 94 10.71 -5.91 -9.69
N LYS A 95 12.03 -5.66 -9.59
CA LYS A 95 13.00 -6.67 -9.15
C LYS A 95 12.74 -7.12 -7.71
N GLN A 96 12.45 -6.20 -6.79
CA GLN A 96 12.14 -6.53 -5.40
C GLN A 96 10.89 -7.42 -5.28
N ILE A 97 9.82 -7.07 -6.01
CA ILE A 97 8.59 -7.85 -6.03
C ILE A 97 8.85 -9.24 -6.63
N ALA A 98 9.53 -9.33 -7.77
CA ALA A 98 9.78 -10.59 -8.46
C ALA A 98 10.61 -11.57 -7.62
N ILE A 99 11.67 -11.10 -6.97
CA ILE A 99 12.52 -11.94 -6.11
C ILE A 99 11.69 -12.50 -4.95
N ASN A 100 10.87 -11.67 -4.30
CA ASN A 100 10.07 -12.11 -3.17
C ASN A 100 9.01 -13.15 -3.58
N VAL A 101 8.32 -12.93 -4.70
CA VAL A 101 7.33 -13.89 -5.23
C VAL A 101 8.00 -15.23 -5.52
N LEU A 102 9.14 -15.24 -6.21
CA LEU A 102 9.87 -16.48 -6.52
C LEU A 102 10.30 -17.22 -5.26
N LEU A 103 10.86 -16.52 -4.26
CA LEU A 103 11.30 -17.11 -3.00
C LEU A 103 10.14 -17.65 -2.14
N SER A 104 8.93 -17.11 -2.29
CA SER A 104 7.75 -17.60 -1.58
C SER A 104 7.08 -18.83 -2.20
N THR A 105 7.60 -19.32 -3.33
CA THR A 105 7.07 -20.49 -4.06
C THR A 105 7.92 -21.76 -3.87
N PHE A 106 8.99 -21.69 -3.08
CA PHE A 106 9.83 -22.81 -2.65
C PHE A 106 9.68 -23.02 -1.13
#